data_AF-A0A432DSF0-F1
#
_entry.id   AF-A0A432DSF0-F1
#
_cell.length_a   1.000
_cell.length_b   1.000
_cell.length_c   1.000
_cell.angle_alpha   90.00
_cell.angle_beta   90.00
_cell.angle_gamma   90.00
#
_symmetry.space_group_name_H-M   'P 1'
#
loop_
_entity.id
_entity.type
_entity.pdbx_description
1 polymer ?
#
loop_
_entity_poly.entity_id
_entity_poly.type
_entity_poly.pdbx_seq_one_letter_code
_entity_poly.pdbx_strand_id
1 'polypeptide(L)' 'MRSLAPTDSPCVAICSTLYDDICRGCGRTAMEVANWVFLDEGERLRVWTRIKAQGYPRRKA' A
#
# COMPACT_ATOMS: atom_id res chain seq x y z
N MET A 1 8.67 0.57 -17.97
CA MET A 1 7.69 0.33 -16.89
C MET A 1 8.47 0.32 -15.58
N ARG A 2 8.28 1.32 -14.70
CA ARG A 2 9.07 1.42 -13.47
C ARG A 2 8.55 0.40 -12.45
N SER A 3 9.34 -0.63 -12.16
CA SER A 3 9.08 -1.55 -11.04
C SER A 3 9.08 -0.73 -9.75
N LEU A 4 8.03 -0.89 -8.93
CA LEU A 4 7.95 -0.21 -7.64
C LEU A 4 8.97 -0.84 -6.69
N ALA A 5 9.92 -0.04 -6.22
CA ALA A 5 10.83 -0.44 -5.15
C ALA A 5 10.06 -0.54 -3.81
N PRO A 6 10.57 -1.29 -2.82
CA PRO A 6 9.98 -1.32 -1.47
C PRO A 6 9.92 0.05 -0.78
N THR A 7 10.73 1.01 -1.22
CA THR A 7 10.70 2.40 -0.76
C THR A 7 9.62 3.23 -1.47
N ASP A 8 9.17 2.80 -2.66
CA ASP A 8 8.08 3.44 -3.38
C ASP A 8 6.73 3.19 -2.67
N SER A 9 5.83 4.15 -2.78
CA SER A 9 4.47 4.01 -2.26
C SER A 9 3.66 3.00 -3.10
N PRO A 10 2.96 2.02 -2.50
CA PRO A 10 2.14 1.05 -3.22
C PRO A 10 0.82 1.62 -3.75
N CYS A 11 0.64 2.95 -3.69
CA CYS A 11 -0.59 3.62 -4.11
C CYS A 11 -0.86 3.44 -5.61
N VAL A 12 -2.11 3.15 -5.95
CA VAL A 12 -2.61 3.06 -7.33
C VAL A 12 -3.58 4.18 -7.70
N ALA A 13 -3.52 5.30 -6.95
CA ALA A 13 -4.42 6.45 -7.09
C ALA A 13 -5.93 6.12 -6.91
N ILE A 14 -6.24 4.98 -6.30
CA ILE A 14 -7.60 4.61 -5.88
C ILE A 14 -7.56 4.30 -4.40
N CYS A 15 -8.43 4.96 -3.64
CA CYS A 15 -8.58 4.71 -2.21
C CYS A 15 -10.04 4.38 -1.88
N SER A 16 -10.24 3.29 -1.14
CA SER A 16 -11.56 2.89 -0.66
C SER A 16 -11.68 2.96 0.86
N THR A 17 -10.65 3.44 1.57
CA THR A 17 -10.59 3.41 3.05
C THR A 17 -11.54 4.39 3.73
N LEU A 18 -12.30 5.16 2.96
CA LEU A 18 -13.43 5.94 3.48
C LEU A 18 -14.59 5.03 3.90
N TYR A 19 -14.69 3.85 3.28
CA TYR A 19 -15.79 2.89 3.48
C TYR A 19 -15.33 1.48 3.82
N ASP A 20 -14.05 1.16 3.58
CA ASP A 20 -13.44 -0.15 3.86
C ASP A 20 -12.29 0.01 4.89
N ASP A 21 -12.03 -0.99 5.74
CA ASP A 21 -10.86 -0.95 6.63
C ASP A 21 -9.52 -1.08 5.88
N ILE A 22 -9.55 -1.76 4.73
CA ILE A 22 -8.41 -1.99 3.85
C ILE A 22 -8.70 -1.46 2.45
N CYS A 23 -7.78 -0.67 1.92
CA CYS A 23 -7.87 -0.14 0.57
C CYS A 23 -7.89 -1.27 -0.46
N ARG A 24 -8.97 -1.39 -1.23
CA ARG A 24 -9.11 -2.41 -2.30
C ARG A 24 -8.16 -2.21 -3.49
N GLY A 25 -7.50 -1.06 -3.59
CA GLY A 25 -6.48 -0.80 -4.61
C GLY A 25 -5.08 -1.23 -4.17
N CYS A 26 -4.60 -0.66 -3.05
CA CYS A 26 -3.22 -0.83 -2.60
C CYS A 26 -3.02 -1.78 -1.39
N GLY A 27 -4.10 -2.25 -0.75
CA GLY A 27 -4.03 -3.19 0.38
C GLY A 27 -3.63 -2.58 1.72
N ARG A 28 -3.47 -1.24 1.79
CA ARG A 28 -3.14 -0.52 3.02
C ARG A 28 -4.39 -0.09 3.80
N THR A 29 -4.28 -0.02 5.11
CA THR A 29 -5.22 0.64 6.02
C THR A 29 -5.19 2.16 5.84
N ALA A 30 -6.20 2.86 6.33
CA ALA A 30 -6.22 4.33 6.34
C ALA A 30 -4.97 4.92 7.06
N MET A 31 -4.56 4.30 8.18
CA MET A 31 -3.42 4.74 8.98
C MET A 31 -2.09 4.62 8.22
N GLU A 32 -1.85 3.49 7.55
CA GLU A 32 -0.64 3.27 6.75
C GLU A 32 -0.60 4.18 5.50
N VAL A 33 -1.77 4.56 4.95
CA VAL A 33 -1.86 5.52 3.85
C VAL A 33 -1.49 6.92 4.34
N ALA A 34 -2.09 7.38 5.44
CA ALA A 34 -1.88 8.71 5.99
C ALA A 34 -0.44 8.91 6.50
N ASN A 35 0.14 7.89 7.13
CA ASN A 35 1.45 8.00 7.77
C ASN A 35 2.62 7.50 6.92
N TRP A 36 2.40 7.12 5.66
CA TRP A 36 3.41 6.45 4.84
C TRP A 36 4.79 7.13 4.84
N VAL A 37 4.82 8.46 4.80
CA VAL A 37 6.05 9.27 4.77
C VAL A 37 6.81 9.30 6.10
N PHE A 38 6.13 8.96 7.20
CA PHE A 38 6.70 8.92 8.54
C PHE A 38 7.14 7.52 8.96
N LEU A 39 6.77 6.49 8.19
CA LEU A 39 7.16 5.11 8.48
C LEU A 39 8.65 4.90 8.24
N ASP A 40 9.29 4.19 9.16
CA ASP A 40 10.67 3.74 8.98
C ASP A 40 10.77 2.68 7.86
N GLU A 41 11.99 2.29 7.48
CA GLU A 41 12.19 1.29 6.43
C GLU A 41 11.64 -0.10 6.80
N GLY A 42 11.77 -0.50 8.07
CA GLY A 42 11.27 -1.78 8.57
C GLY A 42 9.74 -1.82 8.61
N GLU A 43 9.09 -0.73 8.98
CA GLU A 43 7.64 -0.53 8.90
C GLU A 43 7.15 -0.60 7.45
N ARG A 44 7.78 0.14 6.53
CA ARG A 44 7.45 0.07 5.11
C ARG A 44 7.61 -1.35 4.56
N LEU A 45 8.66 -2.06 4.96
CA LEU A 45 8.90 -3.44 4.55
C LEU A 45 7.85 -4.41 5.11
N ARG A 46 7.40 -4.22 6.37
CA ARG A 46 6.30 -4.99 6.98
C ARG A 46 5.00 -4.79 6.20
N VAL A 47 4.66 -3.55 5.86
CA VAL A 47 3.49 -3.24 5.03
C VAL A 47 3.60 -3.92 3.67
N TRP A 48 4.75 -3.78 2.99
CA TRP A 48 4.99 -4.41 1.69
C TRP A 48 4.87 -5.93 1.72
N THR A 49 5.42 -6.57 2.74
CA THR A 49 5.34 -8.03 2.93
C THR A 49 3.89 -8.47 3.06
N ARG A 50 3.13 -7.77 3.92
CA ARG A 50 1.69 -8.05 4.14
C ARG A 50 0.87 -7.89 2.86
N ILE A 51 0.98 -6.74 2.18
CA ILE A 51 0.13 -6.46 1.00
C ILE A 51 0.49 -7.35 -0.19
N LYS A 52 1.78 -7.68 -0.39
CA LYS A 52 2.20 -8.62 -1.45
C LYS A 52 1.66 -10.02 -1.21
N ALA A 53 1.71 -10.51 0.04
CA ALA A 53 1.14 -11.80 0.40
C ALA A 53 -0.38 -11.87 0.13
N GLN A 54 -1.07 -10.73 0.16
CA GLN A 54 -2.51 -10.60 -0.14
C GLN A 54 -2.80 -10.36 -1.64
N GLY A 55 -1.77 -10.26 -2.49
CA GLY A 55 -1.92 -10.04 -3.93
C GLY A 55 -2.18 -8.59 -4.33
N TYR A 56 -1.73 -7.62 -3.53
CA TYR A 56 -1.75 -6.18 -3.83
C TYR A 56 -0.36 -5.68 -4.30
N PRO A 57 -0.30 -4.51 -4.96
CA PRO A 57 -1.41 -3.69 -5.44
C PRO A 57 -2.12 -4.33 -6.64
N ARG A 58 -3.45 -4.28 -6.65
CA ARG A 58 -4.23 -4.76 -7.80
C ARG A 58 -4.38 -3.63 -8.79
N ARG A 59 -3.43 -3.53 -9.74
CA ARG A 59 -3.62 -2.65 -10.89
C ARG A 59 -4.73 -3.25 -11.76
N LYS A 60 -5.77 -2.46 -12.05
CA LYS A 60 -6.60 -2.77 -13.21
C LYS A 60 -5.70 -2.71 -14.44
N ALA A 61 -5.74 -3.76 -15.26
CA ALA A 61 -5.16 -3.75 -16.59
C ALA A 61 -5.72 -2.57 -17.40
#